data_AF-A0A6P1BXR4-F1
#
_entry.id   AF-A0A6P1BXR4-F1
#
_cell.length_a   1.000
_cell.length_b   1.000
_cell.length_c   1.000
_cell.angle_alpha   90.00
_cell.angle_beta   90.00
_cell.angle_gamma   90.00
#
_symmetry.space_group_name_H-M   'P 1'
#
loop_
_entity.id
_entity.type
_entity.pdbx_description
1 polymer ?
#
loop_
_entity_poly.entity_id
_entity_poly.type
_entity_poly.pdbx_seq_one_letter_code
_entity_poly.pdbx_strand_id
1 'polypeptide(L)'
;MIWKINTFGSFRLFYQEQQLGAHLSRTSKALISLLATHQSRSVTREEIACLLWSTEYDKAAQHRLSTILWRLRHLGDSGAQTTTRQLLLIEPNGDVRINGRDVVEID
;
A
#
# COMPACT_ATOMS: atom_id res chain seq x y z
N MET A 1 13.04 11.80 -2.86
CA MET A 1 13.02 10.45 -2.26
C MET A 1 11.88 9.70 -2.92
N ILE A 2 12.17 8.49 -3.40
CA ILE A 2 11.38 7.84 -4.45
C ILE A 2 11.11 6.40 -4.02
N TRP A 3 9.85 5.99 -4.14
CA TRP A 3 9.39 4.62 -4.02
C TRP A 3 9.45 3.92 -5.38
N LYS A 4 9.84 2.65 -5.37
CA LYS A 4 9.80 1.76 -6.53
C LYS A 4 9.11 0.45 -6.17
N ILE A 5 8.16 0.04 -7.00
CA ILE A 5 7.33 -1.15 -6.81
C ILE A 5 7.56 -2.09 -7.99
N ASN A 6 7.98 -3.31 -7.67
CA ASN A 6 8.07 -4.38 -8.66
C ASN A 6 7.04 -5.46 -8.37
N THR A 7 6.11 -5.65 -9.28
CA THR A 7 5.02 -6.63 -9.20
C THR A 7 5.26 -7.86 -10.09
N PHE A 8 6.05 -7.73 -11.15
CA PHE A 8 6.39 -8.86 -12.01
C PHE A 8 7.33 -9.87 -11.34
N GLY A 9 6.89 -11.12 -11.26
CA GLY A 9 7.59 -12.20 -10.57
C GLY A 9 7.39 -12.14 -9.06
N SER A 10 8.43 -11.79 -8.31
CA SER A 10 8.36 -11.65 -6.86
C SER A 10 8.13 -10.19 -6.46
N PHE A 11 7.16 -9.93 -5.58
CA PHE A 11 6.94 -8.60 -5.02
C PHE A 11 8.21 -8.04 -4.39
N ARG A 12 8.67 -6.88 -4.88
CA ARG A 12 9.76 -6.10 -4.27
C ARG A 12 9.32 -4.65 -4.11
N LEU A 13 9.63 -4.08 -2.95
CA LEU A 13 9.37 -2.69 -2.63
C LEU A 13 10.66 -2.05 -2.16
N PHE A 14 10.99 -0.93 -2.78
CA PHE A 14 12.19 -0.16 -2.49
C PHE A 14 11.81 1.25 -2.07
N TYR A 15 12.56 1.78 -1.10
CA TYR A 15 12.54 3.18 -0.70
C TYR A 15 13.98 3.68 -0.68
N GLN A 16 14.31 4.67 -1.51
CA GLN A 16 15.68 5.19 -1.62
C GLN A 16 16.73 4.07 -1.84
N GLU A 17 16.49 3.17 -2.80
CA GLU A 17 17.32 1.97 -3.07
C GLU A 17 17.31 0.89 -1.97
N GLN A 18 16.80 1.18 -0.77
CA GLN A 18 16.68 0.19 0.29
C GLN A 18 15.44 -0.69 0.08
N GLN A 19 15.63 -2.00 0.06
CA GLN A 19 14.53 -2.95 -0.03
C GLN A 19 13.80 -3.05 1.33
N LEU A 20 12.60 -2.45 1.43
CA LEU A 20 11.75 -2.50 2.62
C LEU A 20 10.66 -3.59 2.54
N GLY A 21 10.39 -4.10 1.33
CA GLY A 21 9.30 -5.05 1.08
C GLY A 21 9.47 -6.44 1.69
N ALA A 22 10.66 -6.81 2.18
CA ALA A 22 10.98 -8.19 2.59
C ALA A 22 10.08 -8.68 3.74
N HIS A 23 9.93 -7.85 4.79
CA HIS A 23 9.20 -8.18 6.01
C HIS A 23 7.69 -7.94 5.95
N LEU A 24 7.16 -7.44 4.82
CA LEU A 24 5.74 -7.20 4.68
C LEU A 24 4.96 -8.51 4.71
N SER A 25 3.81 -8.48 5.39
CA SER A 25 2.86 -9.58 5.36
C SER A 25 2.40 -9.85 3.92
N ARG A 26 1.98 -11.08 3.64
CA ARG A 26 1.43 -11.46 2.33
C ARG A 26 0.28 -10.54 1.91
N THR A 27 -0.60 -10.19 2.85
CA THR A 27 -1.74 -9.30 2.62
C THR A 27 -1.30 -7.86 2.32
N SER A 28 -0.29 -7.36 3.01
CA SER A 28 0.30 -6.04 2.73
C SER A 28 0.90 -5.98 1.32
N LYS A 29 1.63 -7.02 0.92
CA LYS A 29 2.18 -7.14 -0.45
C LYS A 29 1.06 -7.16 -1.49
N ALA A 30 0.03 -7.99 -1.26
CA ALA A 30 -1.14 -8.08 -2.14
C ALA A 30 -1.88 -6.75 -2.27
N LEU A 31 -2.07 -6.01 -1.18
CA LEU A 31 -2.69 -4.68 -1.21
C LEU A 31 -1.87 -3.70 -2.05
N ILE A 32 -0.55 -3.64 -1.84
CA ILE A 32 0.30 -2.72 -2.62
C ILE A 32 0.28 -3.11 -4.10
N SER A 33 0.39 -4.40 -4.43
CA SER A 33 0.29 -4.88 -5.81
C SER A 33 -1.04 -4.50 -6.45
N LEU A 34 -2.16 -4.72 -5.75
CA LEU A 34 -3.49 -4.34 -6.22
C LEU A 34 -3.56 -2.83 -6.50
N LEU A 35 -3.08 -1.99 -5.59
CA LEU A 35 -3.14 -0.54 -5.79
C LEU A 35 -2.18 -0.09 -6.91
N ALA A 36 -1.06 -0.79 -7.11
CA ALA A 36 -0.12 -0.53 -8.18
C ALA A 36 -0.72 -0.84 -9.57
N THR A 37 -1.49 -1.93 -9.70
CA THR A 37 -2.16 -2.27 -10.97
C THR A 37 -3.23 -1.25 -11.37
N HIS A 38 -3.77 -0.49 -10.42
CA HIS A 38 -4.74 0.58 -10.67
C HIS A 38 -4.10 1.93 -11.08
N GLN A 39 -2.78 1.98 -11.32
CA GLN A 39 -2.07 3.14 -11.89
C GLN A 39 -2.43 4.49 -11.23
N SER A 40 -2.34 4.56 -9.89
CA SER A 40 -2.69 5.75 -9.09
C SER A 40 -4.18 6.14 -9.08
N ARG A 41 -5.10 5.29 -9.55
CA ARG A 41 -6.53 5.47 -9.31
C ARG A 41 -6.90 5.03 -7.89
N SER A 42 -7.91 5.69 -7.33
CA SER A 42 -8.51 5.32 -6.05
C SER A 42 -9.28 4.01 -6.18
N VAL A 43 -9.10 3.14 -5.19
CA VAL A 43 -9.80 1.87 -5.03
C VAL A 43 -10.62 1.95 -3.76
N THR A 44 -11.89 1.56 -3.85
CA THR A 44 -12.81 1.59 -2.71
C THR A 44 -12.41 0.56 -1.67
N ARG A 45 -12.80 0.77 -0.41
CA ARG A 45 -12.48 -0.18 0.66
C ARG A 45 -13.24 -1.50 0.51
N GLU A 46 -14.43 -1.42 -0.06
CA GLU A 46 -15.29 -2.52 -0.43
C GLU A 46 -14.63 -3.41 -1.49
N GLU A 47 -14.10 -2.80 -2.55
CA GLU A 47 -13.37 -3.50 -3.60
C GLU A 47 -12.09 -4.15 -3.06
N ILE A 48 -11.33 -3.44 -2.22
CA ILE A 48 -10.14 -3.99 -1.55
C ILE A 48 -10.50 -5.22 -0.71
N ALA A 49 -11.59 -5.14 0.08
CA ALA A 49 -12.00 -6.24 0.93
C ALA A 49 -12.44 -7.48 0.13
N CYS A 50 -13.19 -7.24 -0.95
CA CYS A 50 -13.61 -8.28 -1.87
C CYS A 50 -12.40 -8.97 -2.53
N LEU A 51 -11.42 -8.20 -3.02
CA LEU A 51 -10.25 -8.74 -3.72
C LEU A 51 -9.24 -9.43 -2.80
N LEU A 52 -9.05 -8.94 -1.57
CA LEU A 52 -8.06 -9.51 -0.65
C LEU A 52 -8.59 -10.71 0.15
N TRP A 53 -9.88 -10.73 0.46
CA TRP A 53 -10.46 -11.70 1.39
C TRP A 53 -11.72 -12.40 0.88
N SER A 54 -12.18 -12.07 -0.34
CA SER A 54 -13.41 -12.65 -0.91
C SER A 54 -14.62 -12.51 0.02
N THR A 55 -14.73 -11.35 0.66
CA THR A 55 -15.74 -11.04 1.69
C THR A 55 -16.34 -9.66 1.48
N GLU A 56 -17.54 -9.47 2.02
CA GLU A 56 -18.15 -8.15 2.16
C GLU A 56 -17.38 -7.27 3.15
N TYR A 57 -17.53 -5.96 3.01
CA TYR A 57 -16.84 -4.97 3.84
C TYR A 57 -17.50 -4.76 5.21
N ASP A 58 -17.51 -5.82 6.00
CA ASP A 58 -18.04 -5.85 7.36
C ASP A 58 -17.09 -5.20 8.39
N LYS A 59 -17.49 -5.17 9.66
CA LYS A 59 -16.67 -4.60 10.76
C LYS A 59 -15.30 -5.28 10.89
N ALA A 60 -15.21 -6.58 10.60
CA ALA A 60 -13.96 -7.31 10.70
C ALA A 60 -12.99 -6.97 9.54
N ALA A 61 -13.51 -6.85 8.31
CA ALA A 61 -12.77 -6.38 7.15
C ALA A 61 -12.34 -4.91 7.33
N GLN A 62 -13.22 -4.05 7.84
CA GLN A 62 -12.92 -2.65 8.20
C GLN A 62 -11.75 -2.55 9.17
N HIS A 63 -11.78 -3.33 10.26
CA HIS A 63 -10.72 -3.33 11.26
C HIS A 63 -9.39 -3.83 10.66
N ARG A 64 -9.42 -4.98 9.97
CA ARG A 64 -8.24 -5.55 9.28
C ARG A 64 -7.63 -4.58 8.28
N LEU A 65 -8.45 -3.96 7.43
CA LEU A 65 -7.99 -3.00 6.43
C LEU A 65 -7.36 -1.77 7.10
N SER A 66 -8.02 -1.22 8.12
CA SER A 66 -7.50 -0.06 8.87
C SER A 66 -6.14 -0.35 9.50
N THR A 67 -5.95 -1.54 10.08
CA THR A 67 -4.66 -1.98 10.63
C THR A 67 -3.57 -2.06 9.55
N ILE A 68 -3.88 -2.66 8.39
CA ILE A 68 -2.91 -2.79 7.30
C ILE A 68 -2.54 -1.41 6.75
N LEU A 69 -3.54 -0.55 6.50
CA LEU A 69 -3.32 0.81 6.00
C LEU A 69 -2.46 1.64 6.96
N TRP A 70 -2.73 1.53 8.26
CA TRP A 70 -1.91 2.19 9.29
C TRP A 70 -0.45 1.73 9.21
N ARG A 71 -0.20 0.41 9.18
CA ARG A 71 1.17 -0.14 9.07
C ARG A 71 1.88 0.32 7.80
N LEU A 72 1.19 0.32 6.66
CA LEU A 72 1.75 0.73 5.38
C LEU A 72 2.05 2.23 5.32
N ARG A 73 1.25 3.06 5.99
CA ARG A 73 1.50 4.51 6.09
C ARG A 73 2.78 4.80 6.86
N HIS A 74 3.16 3.93 7.81
CA HIS A 74 4.35 4.08 8.64
C HIS A 74 5.55 3.26 8.16
N LEU A 75 5.52 2.70 6.95
CA LEU A 75 6.58 1.79 6.48
C LEU A 75 7.98 2.41 6.40
N GLY A 76 8.07 3.74 6.32
CA GLY A 76 9.34 4.48 6.26
C GLY A 76 9.83 5.01 7.61
N ASP A 77 8.98 5.00 8.65
CA ASP A 77 9.28 5.63 9.95
C ASP A 77 10.21 4.74 10.80
N SER A 78 11.44 4.56 10.34
CA SER A 78 12.49 3.87 11.11
C SER A 78 13.22 4.88 12.00
N GLY A 79 12.68 5.11 13.20
CA GLY A 79 13.45 5.48 14.40
C GLY A 79 13.96 6.91 14.59
N ALA A 80 14.03 7.79 13.59
CA ALA A 80 14.46 9.18 13.81
C ALA A 80 14.06 10.20 12.74
N GLN A 81 13.53 9.77 11.60
CA GLN A 81 13.11 10.66 10.52
C GLN A 81 11.68 10.31 10.15
N THR A 82 10.74 11.19 10.51
CA THR A 82 9.35 11.10 10.06
C THR A 82 9.36 11.23 8.55
N THR A 83 9.05 10.14 7.86
CA THR A 83 9.14 10.07 6.41
C THR A 83 8.04 10.95 5.84
N THR A 84 8.39 12.11 5.30
CA THR A 84 7.41 13.09 4.82
C THR A 84 6.65 12.61 3.56
N ARG A 85 7.00 11.45 3.00
CA ARG A 85 6.48 10.92 1.73
C ARG A 85 5.86 9.54 1.89
N GLN A 86 4.53 9.51 1.87
CA GLN A 86 3.71 8.32 2.08
C GLN A 86 3.64 7.49 0.79
N LEU A 87 3.77 6.16 0.89
CA LEU A 87 3.55 5.23 -0.23
C LEU A 87 2.10 5.27 -0.73
N LEU A 88 1.15 5.41 0.20
CA LEU A 88 -0.29 5.37 -0.04
C LEU A 88 -0.93 6.70 0.34
N LEU A 89 -2.00 7.06 -0.37
CA LEU A 89 -2.91 8.14 -0.01
C LEU A 89 -4.28 7.56 0.32
N ILE A 90 -4.89 8.09 1.36
CA ILE A 90 -6.28 7.82 1.73
C ILE A 90 -7.06 9.09 1.40
N GLU A 91 -7.98 8.99 0.46
CA GLU A 91 -8.81 10.10 0.03
C GLU A 91 -9.85 10.48 1.10
N PRO A 92 -10.46 11.68 1.06
CA PRO A 92 -11.45 12.11 2.06
C PRO A 92 -12.67 11.18 2.18
N ASN A 93 -13.04 10.50 1.09
CA ASN A 93 -14.10 9.51 1.06
C ASN A 93 -13.67 8.13 1.62
N GLY A 94 -12.39 7.98 1.97
CA GLY A 94 -11.82 6.76 2.53
C GLY A 94 -11.19 5.82 1.51
N ASP A 95 -11.30 6.10 0.21
CA ASP A 95 -10.67 5.31 -0.85
C ASP A 95 -9.15 5.38 -0.75
N VAL A 96 -8.49 4.37 -1.31
CA VAL A 96 -7.04 4.21 -1.19
C VAL A 96 -6.40 4.17 -2.56
N ARG A 97 -5.26 4.85 -2.72
CA ARG A 97 -4.43 4.75 -3.92
C ARG A 97 -2.94 4.82 -3.60
N ILE A 98 -2.14 4.42 -4.58
CA ILE A 98 -0.70 4.71 -4.59
C ILE A 98 -0.47 6.22 -4.72
N ASN A 99 0.47 6.74 -3.94
CA ASN A 99 0.92 8.12 -4.07
C ASN A 99 1.82 8.31 -5.29
N GLY A 100 1.21 8.56 -6.46
CA GLY A 100 1.94 8.75 -7.71
C GLY A 100 2.95 9.92 -7.74
N ARG A 101 2.95 10.84 -6.75
CA ARG A 101 3.98 11.90 -6.65
C ARG A 101 5.31 11.39 -6.09
N ASP A 102 5.25 10.32 -5.30
CA ASP A 102 6.40 9.77 -4.59
C ASP A 102 6.80 8.38 -5.09
N VAL A 103 6.00 7.77 -5.97
CA VAL A 103 6.33 6.55 -6.71
C VAL A 103 6.78 6.90 -8.11
N VAL A 104 7.97 6.45 -8.51
CA VAL A 104 8.55 6.76 -9.85
C VAL A 104 8.44 5.60 -10.81
N GLU A 105 8.36 4.37 -10.30
CA GLU A 105 8.35 3.18 -11.14
C GLU A 105 7.40 2.14 -10.55
N ILE A 106 6.44 1.76 -11.38
CA ILE A 106 5.59 0.58 -11.24
C ILE A 106 5.86 -0.20 -12.52
N ASP A 107 6.46 -1.38 -12.39
CA ASP A 107 6.69 -2.27 -13.53
C ASP A 107 5.41 -3.01 -13.95
#